data_AF-A0A6A6H0H0-F1
#
_entry.id   AF-A0A6A6H0H0-F1
#
_cell.length_a   1.000
_cell.length_b   1.000
_cell.length_c   1.000
_cell.angle_alpha   90.00
_cell.angle_beta   90.00
_cell.angle_gamma   90.00
#
_symmetry.space_group_name_H-M   'P 1'
#
loop_
_entity.id
_entity.type
_entity.pdbx_description
1 polymer ?
#
loop_
_entity_poly.entity_id
_entity_poly.type
_entity_poly.pdbx_seq_one_letter_code
_entity_poly.pdbx_strand_id
1 'polypeptide(L)'
;MATEQLLAGYVWCVYPISGLYTQFQRILFWVVILLVIFCQLHEWLTAGLVGFAVIYSLTACIHALFLGPQHQSIYDADLFALQVILQASIFGMLLCLLFSKRILNDSAKPVLFWCAILVFAARMIMTIFWSAVALQIHKVAVPVQCASGGLCYNPCMAPDVDVITLFRGKAADTLQPVIWNGTVTQISANSTVEQANDWLNHSPIVSNAGYSWLSKIWIWYACMGPLLHCIIWNLAMRPRQARNYIFCRLCKRYVPKNKQSGRCAKLCTFLFVWMRYLYILVRVFAPELYLGKLLVLFVLWIFELFKGNLFWIRAWVAQTKTTPIFVRAWVAQTKTTSKMMWNEKKIGFDDFIELEESDSKLRYNIAKGCAIAWYLTAYASYVALFGVVLFFEAKSEMSIQWIPEAEAKNAIGQWAPWVALLLGMVASLISKTKQNILDRDNTIDQSALNLEGADPQIIASNAMGMAVKQENSWQFIVSRTVYEWQDFKNWWQNTSEASHTDMESE
;
A
#
# COMPACT_ATOMS: atom_id res chain seq x y z
N MET A 1 17.95 29.54 -52.97
CA MET A 1 17.87 30.12 -51.62
C MET A 1 17.40 29.02 -50.68
N ALA A 2 18.28 28.51 -49.82
CA ALA A 2 17.86 27.60 -48.76
C ALA A 2 17.06 28.42 -47.74
N THR A 3 15.76 28.16 -47.63
CA THR A 3 14.92 28.75 -46.60
C THR A 3 15.42 28.26 -45.24
N GLU A 4 15.87 29.18 -44.40
CA GLU A 4 16.31 28.92 -43.04
C GLU A 4 15.11 28.34 -42.26
N GLN A 5 15.15 27.04 -41.96
CA GLN A 5 14.12 26.38 -41.16
C GLN A 5 14.35 26.72 -39.70
N LEU A 6 13.39 27.40 -39.07
CA LEU A 6 13.42 27.66 -37.64
C LEU A 6 12.97 26.39 -36.91
N LEU A 7 13.83 25.90 -36.01
CA LEU A 7 13.51 24.82 -35.09
C LEU A 7 12.66 25.39 -33.96
N ALA A 8 11.35 25.12 -33.96
CA ALA A 8 10.47 25.58 -32.89
C ALA A 8 10.71 24.77 -31.61
N GLY A 9 10.79 23.45 -31.70
CA GLY A 9 11.09 22.61 -30.55
C GLY A 9 11.00 21.13 -30.87
N TYR A 10 10.76 20.32 -29.84
CA TYR A 10 10.67 18.87 -29.97
C TYR A 10 9.30 18.38 -29.53
N VAL A 11 8.69 17.55 -30.38
CA VAL A 11 7.40 16.92 -30.11
C VAL A 11 7.60 15.42 -30.02
N TRP A 12 6.95 14.83 -29.03
CA TRP A 12 6.88 13.40 -28.87
C TRP A 12 5.60 12.88 -29.49
N CYS A 13 5.72 12.09 -30.55
CA CYS A 13 4.59 11.45 -31.21
C CYS A 13 4.25 10.16 -30.49
N VAL A 14 3.06 10.10 -29.91
CA VAL A 14 2.60 8.94 -29.13
C VAL A 14 1.22 8.51 -29.56
N TYR A 15 0.93 7.24 -29.36
CA TYR A 15 -0.44 6.76 -29.43
C TYR A 15 -1.22 7.24 -28.20
N PRO A 16 -2.42 7.81 -28.35
CA PRO A 16 -3.21 8.32 -27.22
C PRO A 16 -3.65 7.18 -26.31
N ILE A 17 -3.87 7.41 -25.02
CA ILE A 17 -4.30 6.39 -24.06
C ILE A 17 -5.55 5.68 -24.58
N SER A 18 -5.48 4.36 -24.71
CA SER A 18 -6.55 3.52 -25.24
C SER A 18 -7.81 3.59 -24.38
N GLY A 19 -8.94 3.27 -25.01
CA GLY A 19 -10.26 3.29 -24.37
C GLY A 19 -10.32 2.49 -23.05
N LEU A 20 -9.52 1.43 -22.91
CA LEU A 20 -9.48 0.58 -21.72
C LEU A 20 -8.87 1.27 -20.49
N TYR A 21 -8.03 2.28 -20.71
CA TYR A 21 -7.22 2.91 -19.68
C TYR A 21 -7.45 4.41 -19.55
N THR A 22 -8.52 4.95 -20.14
CA THR A 22 -8.91 6.36 -20.01
C THR A 22 -9.10 6.77 -18.55
N GLN A 23 -9.09 8.07 -18.29
CA GLN A 23 -9.37 8.64 -16.97
C GLN A 23 -10.70 8.14 -16.43
N PHE A 24 -11.70 7.95 -17.30
CA PHE A 24 -13.00 7.46 -16.88
C PHE A 24 -12.96 6.01 -16.36
N GLN A 25 -12.19 5.12 -17.01
CA GLN A 25 -11.98 3.75 -16.50
C GLN A 25 -11.12 3.71 -15.25
N ARG A 26 -10.11 4.59 -15.15
CA ARG A 26 -9.29 4.67 -13.94
C ARG A 26 -10.10 5.17 -12.75
N ILE A 27 -10.97 6.17 -12.95
CA ILE A 27 -11.92 6.61 -11.90
C ILE A 27 -12.83 5.47 -11.46
N LEU A 28 -13.35 4.65 -12.39
CA LEU A 28 -14.11 3.45 -12.04
C LEU A 28 -13.29 2.55 -11.12
N PHE A 29 -12.05 2.26 -11.49
CA PHE A 29 -11.16 1.41 -10.72
C PHE A 29 -10.91 1.98 -9.31
N TRP A 30 -10.70 3.30 -9.18
CA TRP A 30 -10.59 3.98 -7.90
C TRP A 30 -11.85 3.83 -7.04
N VAL A 31 -13.02 4.03 -7.63
CA VAL A 31 -14.30 3.85 -6.95
C VAL A 31 -14.46 2.42 -6.48
N VAL A 32 -14.10 1.42 -7.30
CA VAL A 32 -14.14 0.00 -6.90
C VAL A 32 -13.21 -0.25 -5.71
N ILE A 33 -11.97 0.22 -5.73
CA ILE A 33 -11.03 0.04 -4.59
C ILE A 33 -11.62 0.65 -3.31
N LEU A 34 -12.18 1.87 -3.39
CA LEU A 34 -12.82 2.51 -2.25
C LEU A 34 -14.03 1.71 -1.74
N LEU A 35 -14.89 1.23 -2.64
CA LEU A 35 -16.03 0.38 -2.28
C LEU A 35 -15.57 -0.93 -1.64
N VAL A 36 -14.48 -1.56 -2.09
CA VAL A 36 -13.94 -2.76 -1.44
C VAL A 36 -13.53 -2.46 0.02
N ILE A 37 -12.91 -1.31 0.25
CA ILE A 37 -12.46 -0.90 1.59
C ILE A 37 -13.66 -0.59 2.51
N PHE A 38 -14.64 0.18 2.02
CA PHE A 38 -15.78 0.62 2.82
C PHE A 38 -16.90 -0.42 2.94
N CYS A 39 -17.14 -1.23 1.91
CA CYS A 39 -18.20 -2.23 1.88
C CYS A 39 -17.76 -3.63 2.32
N GLN A 40 -16.59 -3.76 2.95
CA GLN A 40 -16.02 -5.03 3.44
C GLN A 40 -16.96 -5.87 4.34
N LEU A 41 -18.01 -5.26 4.89
CA LEU A 41 -19.04 -5.93 5.71
C LEU A 41 -20.08 -6.68 4.87
N HIS A 42 -20.22 -6.33 3.58
CA HIS A 42 -21.14 -6.97 2.65
C HIS A 42 -20.37 -7.95 1.78
N GLU A 43 -20.30 -9.22 2.22
CA GLU A 43 -19.51 -10.27 1.57
C GLU A 43 -19.87 -10.47 0.10
N TRP A 44 -21.16 -10.50 -0.21
CA TRP A 44 -21.68 -10.66 -1.58
C TRP A 44 -21.21 -9.54 -2.51
N LEU A 45 -21.18 -8.30 -2.00
CA LEU A 45 -20.76 -7.13 -2.77
C LEU A 45 -19.24 -7.08 -2.90
N THR A 46 -18.54 -7.29 -1.79
CA THR A 46 -17.07 -7.24 -1.72
C THR A 46 -16.44 -8.28 -2.65
N ALA A 47 -16.99 -9.49 -2.72
CA ALA A 47 -16.47 -10.54 -3.60
C ALA A 47 -16.51 -10.12 -5.08
N GLY A 48 -17.62 -9.52 -5.54
CA GLY A 48 -17.75 -9.03 -6.91
C GLY A 48 -16.80 -7.86 -7.21
N LEU A 49 -16.71 -6.90 -6.29
CA LEU A 49 -15.82 -5.75 -6.41
C LEU A 49 -14.34 -6.15 -6.43
N VAL A 50 -13.93 -7.08 -5.55
CA VAL A 50 -12.57 -7.65 -5.55
C VAL A 50 -12.30 -8.40 -6.85
N GLY A 51 -13.26 -9.19 -7.35
CA GLY A 51 -13.15 -9.88 -8.63
C GLY A 51 -12.90 -8.92 -9.79
N PHE A 52 -13.70 -7.84 -9.89
CA PHE A 52 -13.48 -6.79 -10.88
C PHE A 52 -12.09 -6.16 -10.74
N ALA A 53 -11.70 -5.78 -9.52
CA ALA A 53 -10.43 -5.12 -9.27
C ALA A 53 -9.24 -6.02 -9.64
N VAL A 54 -9.31 -7.31 -9.31
CA VAL A 54 -8.28 -8.30 -9.66
C VAL A 54 -8.17 -8.48 -11.17
N ILE A 55 -9.30 -8.65 -11.87
CA ILE A 55 -9.30 -8.81 -13.33
C ILE A 55 -8.70 -7.58 -14.01
N TYR A 56 -9.15 -6.37 -13.65
CA TYR A 56 -8.61 -5.14 -14.24
C TYR A 56 -7.11 -4.97 -13.96
N SER A 57 -6.67 -5.29 -12.74
CA SER A 57 -5.25 -5.28 -12.36
C SER A 57 -4.41 -6.28 -13.15
N LEU A 58 -4.94 -7.49 -13.37
CA LEU A 58 -4.24 -8.54 -14.12
C LEU A 58 -4.17 -8.21 -15.62
N THR A 59 -5.24 -7.65 -16.19
CA THR A 59 -5.21 -7.16 -17.57
C THR A 59 -4.15 -6.08 -17.74
N ALA A 60 -4.12 -5.09 -16.85
CA ALA A 60 -3.09 -4.06 -16.84
C ALA A 60 -1.68 -4.66 -16.66
N CYS A 61 -1.53 -5.65 -15.78
CA CYS A 61 -0.27 -6.37 -15.57
C CYS A 61 0.22 -7.05 -16.85
N ILE A 62 -0.66 -7.79 -17.54
CA ILE A 62 -0.31 -8.47 -18.79
C ILE A 62 0.08 -7.45 -19.85
N HIS A 63 -0.70 -6.38 -20.04
CA HIS A 63 -0.39 -5.33 -21.01
C HIS A 63 0.95 -4.65 -20.70
N ALA A 64 1.22 -4.35 -19.43
CA ALA A 64 2.49 -3.76 -19.00
C ALA A 64 3.69 -4.68 -19.28
N LEU A 65 3.53 -6.00 -19.11
CA LEU A 65 4.58 -6.97 -19.44
C LEU A 65 4.89 -7.03 -20.94
N PHE A 66 3.90 -6.82 -21.80
CA PHE A 66 4.09 -6.80 -23.25
C PHE A 66 4.56 -5.45 -23.79
N LEU A 67 4.10 -4.34 -23.22
CA LEU A 67 4.45 -2.98 -23.65
C LEU A 67 5.79 -2.52 -23.09
N GLY A 68 6.11 -2.84 -21.83
CA GLY A 68 7.32 -2.37 -21.16
C GLY A 68 8.62 -2.69 -21.93
N PRO A 69 8.83 -3.94 -22.39
CA PRO A 69 10.04 -4.31 -23.13
C PRO A 69 10.13 -3.80 -24.57
N GLN A 70 9.10 -3.13 -25.12
CA GLN A 70 9.15 -2.68 -26.51
C GLN A 70 10.15 -1.53 -26.67
N HIS A 71 11.19 -1.77 -27.45
CA HIS A 71 12.30 -0.83 -27.69
C HIS A 71 12.06 0.16 -28.84
N GLN A 72 10.83 0.28 -29.34
CA GLN A 72 10.57 1.13 -30.50
C GLN A 72 10.56 2.61 -30.12
N SER A 73 10.90 3.46 -31.10
CA SER A 73 10.91 4.91 -30.95
C SER A 73 9.53 5.47 -30.62
N ILE A 74 8.44 4.84 -31.06
CA ILE A 74 7.09 5.33 -30.79
C ILE A 74 6.52 4.57 -29.60
N TYR A 75 6.18 5.31 -28.55
CA TYR A 75 5.64 4.73 -27.33
C TYR A 75 4.11 4.82 -27.31
N ASP A 76 3.49 3.77 -26.80
CA ASP A 76 2.07 3.76 -26.48
C ASP A 76 1.86 4.50 -25.15
N ALA A 77 1.00 5.53 -25.16
CA ALA A 77 0.72 6.28 -23.94
C ALA A 77 -0.02 5.45 -22.87
N ASP A 78 -0.51 4.27 -23.23
CA ASP A 78 -1.01 3.27 -22.27
C ASP A 78 0.01 2.95 -21.17
N LEU A 79 1.31 3.03 -21.48
CA LEU A 79 2.38 2.80 -20.51
C LEU A 79 2.20 3.67 -19.24
N PHE A 80 1.75 4.90 -19.40
CA PHE A 80 1.50 5.83 -18.30
C PHE A 80 0.29 5.44 -17.46
N ALA A 81 -0.82 5.15 -18.12
CA ALA A 81 -2.06 4.76 -17.45
C ALA A 81 -1.88 3.42 -16.71
N LEU A 82 -1.19 2.46 -17.34
CA LEU A 82 -0.83 1.18 -16.74
C LEU A 82 0.02 1.34 -15.48
N GLN A 83 0.94 2.31 -15.46
CA GLN A 83 1.75 2.57 -14.27
C GLN A 83 0.89 3.03 -13.09
N VAL A 84 -0.08 3.92 -13.34
CA VAL A 84 -1.04 4.38 -12.33
C VAL A 84 -1.93 3.23 -11.85
N ILE A 85 -2.47 2.43 -12.78
CA ILE A 85 -3.32 1.28 -12.44
C ILE A 85 -2.54 0.24 -11.62
N LEU A 86 -1.33 -0.15 -12.02
CA LEU A 86 -0.54 -1.13 -11.26
C LEU A 86 -0.18 -0.61 -9.86
N GLN A 87 0.10 0.68 -9.74
CA GLN A 87 0.36 1.30 -8.45
C GLN A 87 -0.90 1.28 -7.56
N ALA A 88 -2.03 1.68 -8.12
CA ALA A 88 -3.35 1.60 -7.51
C ALA A 88 -3.67 0.19 -7.02
N SER A 89 -3.40 -0.83 -7.84
CA SER A 89 -3.59 -2.24 -7.52
C SER A 89 -2.75 -2.66 -6.31
N ILE A 90 -1.48 -2.25 -6.24
CA ILE A 90 -0.59 -2.59 -5.11
C ILE A 90 -1.10 -1.96 -3.82
N PHE A 91 -1.50 -0.69 -3.86
CA PHE A 91 -2.06 -0.03 -2.69
C PHE A 91 -3.44 -0.57 -2.30
N GLY A 92 -4.32 -0.83 -3.27
CA GLY A 92 -5.61 -1.46 -3.05
C GLY A 92 -5.46 -2.83 -2.39
N MET A 93 -4.54 -3.67 -2.89
CA MET A 93 -4.21 -4.96 -2.29
C MET A 93 -3.66 -4.81 -0.88
N LEU A 94 -2.75 -3.87 -0.64
CA LEU A 94 -2.22 -3.57 0.67
C LEU A 94 -3.34 -3.17 1.66
N LEU A 95 -4.22 -2.25 1.26
CA LEU A 95 -5.34 -1.81 2.07
C LEU A 95 -6.29 -2.97 2.35
N CYS A 96 -6.57 -3.83 1.36
CA CYS A 96 -7.35 -5.05 1.56
C CYS A 96 -6.71 -6.00 2.59
N LEU A 97 -5.39 -6.21 2.53
CA LEU A 97 -4.67 -7.04 3.49
C LEU A 97 -4.67 -6.45 4.92
N LEU A 98 -4.59 -5.13 5.04
CA LEU A 98 -4.57 -4.43 6.33
C LEU A 98 -5.95 -4.39 6.99
N PHE A 99 -7.00 -4.13 6.22
CA PHE A 99 -8.33 -3.88 6.76
C PHE A 99 -9.26 -5.09 6.68
N SER A 100 -9.08 -5.98 5.70
CA SER A 100 -10.01 -7.08 5.47
C SER A 100 -9.42 -8.45 5.83
N LYS A 101 -9.54 -8.81 7.11
CA LYS A 101 -9.30 -10.20 7.55
C LYS A 101 -10.27 -11.20 6.91
N ARG A 102 -11.44 -10.73 6.47
CA ARG A 102 -12.52 -11.57 5.96
C ARG A 102 -12.36 -11.91 4.47
N ILE A 103 -11.83 -10.98 3.66
CA ILE A 103 -11.42 -11.27 2.27
C ILE A 103 -10.30 -12.32 2.24
N LEU A 104 -9.46 -12.33 3.28
CA LEU A 104 -8.44 -13.36 3.49
C LEU A 104 -9.01 -14.65 4.08
N ASN A 105 -10.13 -15.13 3.56
CA ASN A 105 -10.55 -16.50 3.84
C ASN A 105 -9.57 -17.49 3.18
N ASP A 106 -9.41 -18.70 3.73
CA ASP A 106 -8.31 -19.60 3.34
C ASP A 106 -8.28 -19.96 1.85
N SER A 107 -9.43 -19.97 1.17
CA SER A 107 -9.54 -20.30 -0.25
C SER A 107 -9.08 -19.19 -1.21
N ALA A 108 -9.25 -17.91 -0.86
CA ALA A 108 -8.93 -16.78 -1.75
C ALA A 108 -7.49 -16.26 -1.59
N LYS A 109 -6.85 -16.53 -0.43
CA LYS A 109 -5.46 -16.16 -0.15
C LYS A 109 -4.47 -16.52 -1.25
N PRO A 110 -4.40 -17.77 -1.77
CA PRO A 110 -3.39 -18.13 -2.75
C PRO A 110 -3.56 -17.33 -4.06
N VAL A 111 -4.80 -17.13 -4.52
CA VAL A 111 -5.07 -16.36 -5.74
C VAL A 111 -4.66 -14.90 -5.57
N LEU A 112 -5.09 -14.27 -4.47
CA LEU A 112 -4.73 -12.89 -4.17
C LEU A 112 -3.21 -12.70 -4.00
N PHE A 113 -2.52 -13.67 -3.41
CA PHE A 113 -1.08 -13.67 -3.26
C PHE A 113 -0.35 -13.74 -4.62
N TRP A 114 -0.76 -14.65 -5.51
CA TRP A 114 -0.20 -14.72 -6.85
C TRP A 114 -0.49 -13.47 -7.67
N CYS A 115 -1.70 -12.90 -7.56
CA CYS A 115 -2.03 -11.62 -8.18
C CYS A 115 -1.12 -10.50 -7.69
N ALA A 116 -0.88 -10.42 -6.37
CA ALA A 116 0.02 -9.43 -5.79
C ALA A 116 1.46 -9.57 -6.31
N ILE A 117 1.97 -10.81 -6.44
CA ILE A 117 3.30 -11.07 -7.01
C ILE A 117 3.37 -10.59 -8.46
N LEU A 118 2.37 -10.95 -9.28
CA LEU A 118 2.35 -10.59 -10.70
C LEU A 118 2.29 -9.07 -10.90
N VAL A 119 1.37 -8.40 -10.21
CA VAL A 119 1.23 -6.94 -10.26
C VAL A 119 2.51 -6.26 -9.79
N PHE A 120 3.13 -6.75 -8.71
CA PHE A 120 4.41 -6.22 -8.23
C PHE A 120 5.53 -6.41 -9.26
N ALA A 121 5.66 -7.60 -9.85
CA ALA A 121 6.66 -7.89 -10.88
C ALA A 121 6.48 -7.00 -12.11
N ALA A 122 5.26 -6.86 -12.63
CA ALA A 122 4.96 -5.96 -13.75
C ALA A 122 5.29 -4.51 -13.41
N ARG A 123 4.95 -4.04 -12.20
CA ARG A 123 5.30 -2.68 -11.75
C ARG A 123 6.81 -2.46 -11.68
N MET A 124 7.57 -3.45 -11.22
CA MET A 124 9.03 -3.39 -11.17
C MET A 124 9.64 -3.35 -12.58
N ILE A 125 9.16 -4.20 -13.48
CA ILE A 125 9.55 -4.20 -14.89
C ILE A 125 9.31 -2.82 -15.51
N MET A 126 8.10 -2.29 -15.35
CA MET A 126 7.75 -0.95 -15.83
C MET A 126 8.64 0.15 -15.24
N THR A 127 9.05 0.06 -13.97
CA THR A 127 9.97 1.04 -13.36
C THR A 127 11.35 1.00 -14.02
N ILE A 128 11.87 -0.21 -14.27
CA ILE A 128 13.17 -0.40 -14.90
C ILE A 128 13.12 0.15 -16.33
N PHE A 129 12.13 -0.26 -17.11
CA PHE A 129 11.97 0.22 -18.49
C PHE A 129 11.70 1.72 -18.55
N TRP A 130 10.92 2.28 -17.63
CA TRP A 130 10.66 3.71 -17.57
C TRP A 130 11.95 4.54 -17.45
N SER A 131 12.90 4.08 -16.64
CA SER A 131 14.19 4.76 -16.52
C SER A 131 14.96 4.80 -17.86
N ALA A 132 14.81 3.77 -18.70
CA ALA A 132 15.34 3.75 -20.05
C ALA A 132 14.54 4.64 -21.00
N VAL A 133 13.21 4.63 -20.93
CA VAL A 133 12.33 5.49 -21.74
C VAL A 133 12.63 6.97 -21.48
N ALA A 134 12.75 7.39 -20.21
CA ALA A 134 13.08 8.76 -19.87
C ALA A 134 14.41 9.24 -20.48
N LEU A 135 15.39 8.34 -20.61
CA LEU A 135 16.66 8.63 -21.30
C LEU A 135 16.53 8.62 -22.83
N GLN A 136 15.56 7.88 -23.38
CA GLN A 136 15.32 7.75 -24.81
C GLN A 136 14.37 8.80 -25.38
N ILE A 137 13.46 9.38 -24.59
CA ILE A 137 12.51 10.41 -25.06
C ILE A 137 13.24 11.57 -25.75
N HIS A 138 14.40 11.99 -25.22
CA HIS A 138 15.21 13.04 -25.85
C HIS A 138 15.78 12.65 -27.22
N LYS A 139 15.94 11.36 -27.51
CA LYS A 139 16.42 10.85 -28.81
C LYS A 139 15.29 10.59 -29.80
N VAL A 140 14.10 10.33 -29.27
CA VAL A 140 12.90 9.97 -30.03
C VAL A 140 12.11 11.19 -30.46
N ALA A 141 12.14 12.26 -29.65
CA ALA A 141 11.35 13.45 -29.94
C ALA A 141 11.76 14.04 -31.30
N VAL A 142 10.77 14.31 -32.14
CA VAL A 142 10.97 14.77 -33.50
C VAL A 142 11.01 16.30 -33.50
N PRO A 143 12.00 16.93 -34.15
CA PRO A 143 12.05 18.38 -34.27
C PRO A 143 10.84 18.91 -35.06
N VAL A 144 10.18 19.94 -34.53
CA VAL A 144 9.12 20.67 -35.24
C VAL A 144 9.77 21.67 -36.19
N GLN A 145 9.53 21.47 -37.49
CA GLN A 145 9.98 22.37 -38.54
C GLN A 145 8.89 23.39 -38.86
N CYS A 146 9.25 24.67 -38.81
CA CYS A 146 8.35 25.76 -39.17
C CYS A 146 8.84 26.50 -40.43
N ALA A 147 7.90 26.81 -41.31
CA ALA A 147 8.14 27.66 -42.46
C ALA A 147 8.34 29.11 -42.00
N SER A 148 8.97 29.93 -42.85
CA SER A 148 9.23 31.36 -42.59
C SER A 148 7.98 32.20 -42.30
N GLY A 149 6.79 31.71 -42.68
CA GLY A 149 5.49 32.31 -42.35
C GLY A 149 4.90 31.91 -40.99
N GLY A 150 5.65 31.20 -40.14
CA GLY A 150 5.21 30.77 -38.81
C GLY A 150 4.36 29.49 -38.80
N LEU A 151 3.97 28.94 -39.95
CA LEU A 151 3.28 27.66 -40.06
C LEU A 151 4.24 26.50 -39.79
N CYS A 152 3.91 25.68 -38.80
CA CYS A 152 4.69 24.53 -38.36
C CYS A 152 4.03 23.23 -38.80
N TYR A 153 4.82 22.34 -39.39
CA TYR A 153 4.35 21.01 -39.79
C TYR A 153 4.25 20.10 -38.56
N ASN A 154 3.15 19.37 -38.42
CA ASN A 154 3.00 18.37 -37.36
C ASN A 154 3.78 17.10 -37.75
N PRO A 155 4.91 16.80 -37.09
CA PRO A 155 5.73 15.64 -37.44
C PRO A 155 5.00 14.30 -37.22
N CYS A 156 3.95 14.26 -36.39
CA CYS A 156 3.21 13.04 -36.10
C CYS A 156 2.22 12.64 -37.20
N MET A 157 2.00 13.51 -38.19
CA MET A 157 1.16 13.24 -39.37
C MET A 157 1.97 12.88 -40.61
N ALA A 158 3.30 12.73 -40.49
CA ALA A 158 4.14 12.34 -41.61
C ALA A 158 3.81 10.90 -42.06
N PRO A 159 3.65 10.66 -43.38
CA PRO A 159 3.27 9.34 -43.92
C PRO A 159 4.33 8.26 -43.63
N ASP A 160 5.56 8.68 -43.35
CA ASP A 160 6.71 7.87 -42.99
C ASP A 160 6.77 7.50 -41.49
N VAL A 161 5.83 8.00 -40.68
CA VAL A 161 5.69 7.69 -39.24
C VAL A 161 4.62 6.59 -39.02
N ASP A 162 4.52 5.66 -39.97
CA ASP A 162 3.68 4.46 -39.87
C ASP A 162 4.36 3.38 -39.02
N VAL A 163 4.22 3.46 -37.70
CA VAL A 163 4.77 2.44 -36.79
C VAL A 163 3.67 1.57 -36.22
N ILE A 164 3.65 0.31 -36.62
CA ILE A 164 2.73 -0.69 -36.06
C ILE A 164 3.26 -1.10 -34.68
N THR A 165 2.51 -0.83 -33.62
CA THR A 165 2.79 -1.40 -32.30
C THR A 165 2.11 -2.76 -32.17
N LEU A 166 2.54 -3.57 -31.19
CA LEU A 166 1.97 -4.92 -30.99
C LEU A 166 0.44 -4.91 -30.82
N PHE A 167 -0.11 -3.83 -30.26
CA PHE A 167 -1.53 -3.71 -29.95
C PHE A 167 -2.31 -2.76 -30.86
N ARG A 168 -1.63 -1.96 -31.69
CA ARG A 168 -2.29 -1.01 -32.59
C ARG A 168 -1.96 -1.30 -34.04
N GLY A 169 -3.00 -1.62 -34.78
CA GLY A 169 -2.93 -1.81 -36.23
C GLY A 169 -2.74 -0.48 -36.96
N LYS A 170 -2.23 -0.58 -38.19
CA LYS A 170 -1.87 0.55 -39.06
C LYS A 170 -3.00 1.59 -39.30
N ALA A 171 -4.26 1.22 -39.10
CA ALA A 171 -5.42 2.06 -39.40
C ALA A 171 -6.20 2.53 -38.17
N ALA A 172 -5.81 2.14 -36.95
CA ALA A 172 -6.68 2.29 -35.78
C ALA A 172 -6.62 3.69 -35.16
N ASP A 173 -5.42 4.24 -34.96
CA ASP A 173 -5.23 5.49 -34.23
C ASP A 173 -4.22 6.41 -34.91
N THR A 174 -4.52 7.71 -34.92
CA THR A 174 -3.57 8.73 -35.36
C THR A 174 -2.65 9.11 -34.21
N LEU A 175 -1.34 9.20 -34.49
CA LEU A 175 -0.37 9.65 -33.50
C LEU A 175 -0.68 11.09 -33.09
N GLN A 176 -0.62 11.34 -31.78
CA GLN A 176 -0.89 12.65 -31.21
C GLN A 176 0.43 13.30 -30.77
N PRO A 177 0.61 14.59 -31.06
CA PRO A 177 1.78 15.34 -30.62
C PRO A 177 1.71 15.66 -29.11
N VAL A 178 2.78 15.38 -28.38
CA VAL A 178 2.96 15.77 -26.98
C VAL A 178 4.22 16.63 -26.85
N ILE A 179 4.10 17.85 -26.34
CA ILE A 179 5.22 18.78 -26.21
C ILE A 179 6.03 18.42 -24.96
N TRP A 180 7.33 18.19 -25.12
CA TRP A 180 8.22 17.86 -24.00
C TRP A 180 8.96 19.10 -23.49
N ASN A 181 8.54 19.64 -22.35
CA ASN A 181 9.05 20.89 -21.77
C ASN A 181 10.47 20.80 -21.18
N GLY A 182 11.14 19.64 -21.28
CA GLY A 182 12.48 19.44 -20.74
C GLY A 182 13.61 20.20 -21.44
N THR A 183 13.37 20.66 -22.68
CA THR A 183 14.37 21.30 -23.55
C THR A 183 13.84 22.52 -24.30
N VAL A 184 12.56 22.86 -24.10
CA VAL A 184 11.87 23.88 -24.88
C VAL A 184 11.76 25.17 -24.07
N THR A 185 12.89 25.84 -23.88
CA THR A 185 12.92 27.20 -23.29
C THR A 185 12.69 28.31 -24.32
N GLN A 186 12.32 28.00 -25.58
CA GLN A 186 12.28 29.02 -26.64
C GLN A 186 11.05 29.07 -27.57
N ILE A 187 10.04 28.20 -27.47
CA ILE A 187 8.81 28.38 -28.28
C ILE A 187 8.02 29.63 -27.86
N SER A 188 8.02 29.95 -26.56
CA SER A 188 7.11 30.95 -25.97
C SER A 188 7.49 32.42 -26.23
N ALA A 189 8.41 32.72 -27.14
CA ALA A 189 8.82 34.11 -27.39
C ALA A 189 8.15 34.74 -28.62
N ASN A 190 7.50 33.96 -29.50
CA ASN A 190 6.93 34.49 -30.75
C ASN A 190 5.45 34.15 -30.90
N SER A 191 4.58 35.04 -30.42
CA SER A 191 3.10 34.95 -30.48
C SER A 191 2.53 34.66 -31.88
N THR A 192 3.27 34.99 -32.94
CA THR A 192 2.89 34.73 -34.33
C THR A 192 2.89 33.23 -34.68
N VAL A 193 3.76 32.43 -34.05
CA VAL A 193 3.83 30.98 -34.27
C VAL A 193 2.68 30.26 -33.58
N GLU A 194 2.30 30.69 -32.37
CA GLU A 194 1.17 30.10 -31.63
C GLU A 194 -0.16 30.35 -32.35
N GLN A 195 -0.41 31.56 -32.86
CA GLN A 195 -1.65 31.87 -33.57
C GLN A 195 -1.80 31.12 -34.90
N ALA A 196 -0.69 30.80 -35.57
CA ALA A 196 -0.72 30.11 -36.86
C ALA A 196 -0.91 28.59 -36.73
N ASN A 197 -0.71 28.00 -35.55
CA ASN A 197 -0.66 26.54 -35.37
C ASN A 197 -1.65 26.06 -34.31
N ASP A 198 -2.87 25.77 -34.75
CA ASP A 198 -3.94 25.28 -33.89
C ASP A 198 -3.57 24.00 -33.13
N TRP A 199 -2.87 23.07 -33.79
CA TRP A 199 -2.44 21.82 -33.17
C TRP A 199 -1.44 22.01 -32.02
N LEU A 200 -0.58 23.04 -32.10
CA LEU A 200 0.43 23.31 -31.07
C LEU A 200 -0.23 23.81 -29.78
N ASN A 201 -1.27 24.62 -29.90
CA ASN A 201 -2.05 25.14 -28.78
C ASN A 201 -2.88 24.06 -28.09
N HIS A 202 -3.28 23.02 -28.82
CA HIS A 202 -4.01 21.87 -28.30
C HIS A 202 -3.10 20.72 -27.84
N SER A 203 -1.80 20.78 -28.13
CA SER A 203 -0.84 19.74 -27.76
C SER A 203 -0.51 19.84 -26.27
N PRO A 204 -0.63 18.74 -25.52
CA PRO A 204 -0.35 18.77 -24.10
C PRO A 204 1.15 18.91 -23.82
N ILE A 205 1.44 19.65 -22.75
CA ILE A 205 2.81 19.94 -22.33
C ILE A 205 3.18 19.04 -21.16
N VAL A 206 4.17 18.17 -21.37
CA VAL A 206 4.72 17.28 -20.35
C VAL A 206 6.05 17.81 -19.86
N SER A 207 6.21 17.98 -18.54
CA SER A 207 7.46 18.40 -17.92
C SER A 207 8.24 17.24 -17.32
N ASN A 208 9.58 17.28 -17.43
CA ASN A 208 10.50 16.36 -16.74
C ASN A 208 10.23 16.29 -15.22
N ALA A 209 9.90 17.45 -14.64
CA ALA A 209 9.62 17.57 -13.21
C ALA A 209 8.38 16.77 -12.81
N GLY A 210 7.32 16.81 -13.62
CA GLY A 210 6.04 16.14 -13.36
C GLY A 210 6.09 14.61 -13.35
N TYR A 211 7.17 13.98 -13.83
CA TYR A 211 7.27 12.51 -13.89
C TYR A 211 8.47 11.92 -13.13
N SER A 212 9.56 12.68 -12.97
CA SER A 212 10.74 12.21 -12.21
C SER A 212 10.45 11.96 -10.73
N TRP A 213 9.42 12.59 -10.17
CA TRP A 213 9.01 12.37 -8.77
C TRP A 213 8.35 11.01 -8.58
N LEU A 214 7.53 10.54 -9.55
CA LEU A 214 6.84 9.25 -9.47
C LEU A 214 7.82 8.08 -9.36
N SER A 215 8.90 8.09 -10.16
CA SER A 215 9.92 7.03 -10.13
C SER A 215 10.78 7.08 -8.86
N LYS A 216 11.18 8.27 -8.42
CA LYS A 216 12.00 8.45 -7.20
C LYS A 216 11.26 8.01 -5.94
N ILE A 217 9.99 8.38 -5.81
CA ILE A 217 9.16 8.02 -4.67
C ILE A 217 8.94 6.50 -4.65
N TRP A 218 8.69 5.87 -5.79
CA TRP A 218 8.51 4.43 -5.85
C TRP A 218 9.75 3.61 -5.52
N ILE A 219 10.91 4.00 -6.05
CA ILE A 219 12.18 3.36 -5.67
C ILE A 219 12.39 3.51 -4.17
N TRP A 220 12.05 4.68 -3.61
CA TRP A 220 12.05 4.87 -2.16
C TRP A 220 11.09 3.93 -1.45
N TYR A 221 9.83 3.78 -1.87
CA TYR A 221 8.86 2.88 -1.21
C TYR A 221 9.17 1.39 -1.38
N ALA A 222 9.64 0.96 -2.56
CA ALA A 222 10.04 -0.41 -2.82
C ALA A 222 11.32 -0.80 -2.06
N CYS A 223 12.29 0.12 -1.96
CA CYS A 223 13.54 -0.11 -1.23
C CYS A 223 13.41 0.13 0.28
N MET A 224 12.54 1.05 0.69
CA MET A 224 12.26 1.30 2.10
C MET A 224 11.25 0.27 2.57
N GLY A 225 11.85 -0.84 2.98
CA GLY A 225 11.43 -1.79 3.98
C GLY A 225 10.31 -1.41 4.95
N PRO A 226 10.15 -0.20 5.53
CA PRO A 226 9.22 0.02 6.65
C PRO A 226 7.77 -0.38 6.41
N LEU A 227 7.22 -0.23 5.21
CA LEU A 227 5.85 -0.70 4.92
C LEU A 227 5.78 -2.22 4.91
N LEU A 228 6.68 -2.88 4.17
CA LEU A 228 6.85 -4.34 4.19
C LEU A 228 7.19 -4.86 5.59
N HIS A 229 7.97 -4.12 6.37
CA HIS A 229 8.37 -4.46 7.74
C HIS A 229 7.20 -4.29 8.70
N CYS A 230 6.38 -3.25 8.56
CA CYS A 230 5.14 -3.06 9.30
C CYS A 230 4.10 -4.12 8.92
N ILE A 231 3.98 -4.48 7.65
CA ILE A 231 3.08 -5.53 7.16
C ILE A 231 3.55 -6.89 7.66
N ILE A 232 4.82 -7.26 7.49
CA ILE A 232 5.40 -8.52 7.99
C ILE A 232 5.23 -8.59 9.51
N TRP A 233 5.45 -7.50 10.26
CA TRP A 233 5.30 -7.52 11.71
C TRP A 233 3.83 -7.59 12.17
N ASN A 234 2.90 -6.97 11.43
CA ASN A 234 1.46 -7.06 11.69
C ASN A 234 0.84 -8.39 11.24
N LEU A 235 1.38 -9.03 10.19
CA LEU A 235 0.93 -10.33 9.70
C LEU A 235 1.56 -11.50 10.48
N ALA A 236 2.81 -11.38 10.92
CA ALA A 236 3.52 -12.44 11.63
C ALA A 236 3.14 -12.55 13.12
N MET A 237 2.53 -11.50 13.70
CA MET A 237 2.07 -11.54 15.09
C MET A 237 0.61 -11.09 15.19
N ARG A 238 -0.22 -11.88 15.89
CA ARG A 238 -1.53 -11.37 16.33
C ARG A 238 -1.29 -10.07 17.12
N PRO A 239 -2.11 -9.01 16.99
CA PRO A 239 -1.90 -7.75 17.70
C PRO A 239 -1.64 -7.93 19.21
N ARG A 240 -2.30 -8.93 19.82
CA ARG A 240 -2.06 -9.40 21.19
C ARG A 240 -0.65 -9.92 21.44
N GLN A 241 -0.11 -10.75 20.56
CA GLN A 241 1.23 -11.32 20.68
C GLN A 241 2.31 -10.26 20.42
N ALA A 242 2.12 -9.36 19.45
CA ALA A 242 3.03 -8.24 19.22
C ALA A 242 3.08 -7.30 20.43
N ARG A 243 1.91 -6.97 20.99
CA ARG A 243 1.78 -6.17 22.22
C ARG A 243 2.49 -6.85 23.38
N ASN A 244 2.17 -8.12 23.66
CA ASN A 244 2.77 -8.85 24.79
C ASN A 244 4.27 -9.06 24.59
N TYR A 245 4.74 -9.30 23.36
CA TYR A 245 6.16 -9.44 23.06
C TYR A 245 6.93 -8.12 23.24
N ILE A 246 6.41 -7.02 22.68
CA ILE A 246 7.03 -5.69 22.82
C ILE A 246 6.99 -5.24 24.27
N PHE A 247 5.86 -5.43 24.96
CA PHE A 247 5.69 -5.10 26.37
C PHE A 247 6.63 -5.93 27.25
N CYS A 248 6.65 -7.26 27.10
CA CYS A 248 7.58 -8.13 27.83
C CYS A 248 9.03 -7.80 27.55
N ARG A 249 9.40 -7.44 26.32
CA ARG A 249 10.78 -7.10 25.94
C ARG A 249 11.19 -5.71 26.43
N LEU A 250 10.29 -4.73 26.41
CA LEU A 250 10.51 -3.41 27.00
C LEU A 250 10.64 -3.53 28.52
N CYS A 251 9.77 -4.30 29.16
CA CYS A 251 9.82 -4.57 30.59
C CYS A 251 11.06 -5.37 31.00
N LYS A 252 11.46 -6.43 30.27
CA LYS A 252 12.66 -7.24 30.61
C LYS A 252 13.98 -6.51 30.39
N ARG A 253 14.06 -5.59 29.42
CA ARG A 253 15.34 -5.03 28.94
C ARG A 253 15.61 -3.60 29.42
N TYR A 254 14.56 -2.85 29.74
CA TYR A 254 14.66 -1.43 30.10
C TYR A 254 14.13 -1.11 31.49
N VAL A 255 13.58 -2.09 32.22
CA VAL A 255 13.48 -1.97 33.68
C VAL A 255 14.86 -2.35 34.23
N PRO A 256 15.65 -1.39 34.72
CA PRO A 256 16.91 -1.72 35.35
C PRO A 256 16.62 -2.66 36.52
N LYS A 257 17.30 -3.81 36.55
CA LYS A 257 17.20 -4.78 37.65
C LYS A 257 17.65 -4.19 38.99
N ASN A 258 18.28 -3.01 38.97
CA ASN A 258 18.78 -2.35 40.15
C ASN A 258 17.71 -1.40 40.73
N LYS A 259 17.24 -1.67 41.96
CA LYS A 259 16.17 -0.94 42.66
C LYS A 259 16.45 0.59 42.79
N GLN A 260 17.69 1.05 42.58
CA GLN A 260 18.10 2.45 42.75
C GLN A 260 18.10 3.33 41.49
N SER A 261 17.62 2.88 40.32
CA SER A 261 17.58 3.79 39.16
C SER A 261 16.62 4.96 39.42
N GLY A 262 17.15 6.18 39.60
CA GLY A 262 16.36 7.37 39.85
C GLY A 262 15.33 7.66 38.75
N ARG A 263 14.26 8.38 39.09
CA ARG A 263 13.14 8.71 38.17
C ARG A 263 13.61 9.26 36.81
N CYS A 264 14.70 10.03 36.77
CA CYS A 264 15.30 10.53 35.52
C CYS A 264 15.78 9.43 34.57
N ALA A 265 16.40 8.35 35.06
CA ALA A 265 16.91 7.28 34.19
C ALA A 265 15.77 6.52 33.51
N LYS A 266 14.66 6.30 34.23
CA LYS A 266 13.44 5.68 33.69
C LYS A 266 12.77 6.58 32.65
N LEU A 267 12.70 7.89 32.91
CA LEU A 267 12.14 8.89 31.97
C LEU A 267 13.01 9.03 30.71
N CYS A 268 14.34 9.09 30.84
CA CYS A 268 15.25 9.16 29.69
C CYS A 268 15.17 7.93 28.80
N THR A 269 15.03 6.74 29.40
CA THR A 269 14.89 5.49 28.63
C THR A 269 13.55 5.44 27.88
N PHE A 270 12.48 5.91 28.52
CA PHE A 270 11.17 6.07 27.88
C PHE A 270 11.21 7.07 26.72
N LEU A 271 11.76 8.27 26.96
CA LEU A 271 11.93 9.30 25.94
C LEU A 271 12.81 8.81 24.79
N PHE A 272 13.84 8.00 25.05
CA PHE A 272 14.69 7.43 24.00
C PHE A 272 13.96 6.43 23.10
N VAL A 273 13.14 5.54 23.69
CA VAL A 273 12.30 4.61 22.91
C VAL A 273 11.27 5.39 22.10
N TRP A 274 10.62 6.39 22.71
CA TRP A 274 9.62 7.21 22.04
C TRP A 274 10.21 8.06 20.92
N MET A 275 11.36 8.71 21.15
CA MET A 275 12.13 9.45 20.14
C MET A 275 12.61 8.55 19.00
N ARG A 276 12.96 7.28 19.27
CA ARG A 276 13.34 6.32 18.22
C ARG A 276 12.14 5.93 17.35
N TYR A 277 10.96 5.76 17.95
CA TYR A 277 9.73 5.48 17.19
C TYR A 277 9.25 6.71 16.42
N LEU A 278 9.27 7.89 17.03
CA LEU A 278 8.98 9.17 16.37
C LEU A 278 9.96 9.43 15.24
N TYR A 279 11.25 9.13 15.43
CA TYR A 279 12.28 9.21 14.39
C TYR A 279 11.96 8.28 13.22
N ILE A 280 11.59 7.01 13.48
CA ILE A 280 11.16 6.09 12.42
C ILE A 280 9.92 6.61 11.70
N LEU A 281 8.95 7.17 12.43
CA LEU A 281 7.73 7.76 11.87
C LEU A 281 8.06 8.98 10.98
N VAL A 282 8.86 9.92 11.47
CA VAL A 282 9.31 11.11 10.72
C VAL A 282 10.14 10.72 9.50
N ARG A 283 10.95 9.65 9.58
CA ARG A 283 11.70 9.09 8.44
C ARG A 283 10.79 8.53 7.35
N VAL A 284 9.62 8.02 7.73
CA VAL A 284 8.59 7.52 6.80
C VAL A 284 7.78 8.67 6.18
N PHE A 285 7.54 9.75 6.93
CA PHE A 285 6.62 10.81 6.52
C PHE A 285 7.26 12.09 5.94
N ALA A 286 8.55 12.38 6.18
CA ALA A 286 9.21 13.60 5.68
C ALA A 286 10.67 13.38 5.23
N PRO A 287 10.92 12.55 4.19
CA PRO A 287 12.28 12.21 3.74
C PRO A 287 13.05 13.40 3.12
N GLU A 288 12.36 14.41 2.61
CA GLU A 288 12.92 15.59 1.92
C GLU A 288 13.77 16.50 2.85
N LEU A 289 13.53 16.50 4.16
CA LEU A 289 14.18 17.42 5.12
C LEU A 289 15.62 17.00 5.54
N TYR A 290 16.17 15.91 5.02
CA TYR A 290 17.25 15.20 5.72
C TYR A 290 18.62 15.09 5.03
N LEU A 291 18.82 15.62 3.82
CA LEU A 291 20.15 15.55 3.20
C LEU A 291 21.21 16.34 4.00
N GLY A 292 20.84 17.49 4.56
CA GLY A 292 21.77 18.34 5.34
C GLY A 292 22.10 17.81 6.74
N LYS A 293 21.20 17.08 7.39
CA LYS A 293 21.40 16.57 8.77
C LYS A 293 22.09 15.20 8.83
N LEU A 294 21.93 14.37 7.78
CA LEU A 294 22.62 13.08 7.69
C LEU A 294 24.14 13.23 7.49
N LEU A 295 24.60 14.28 6.80
CA LEU A 295 26.03 14.56 6.66
C LEU A 295 26.67 14.90 8.02
N VAL A 296 25.99 15.70 8.84
CA VAL A 296 26.45 16.08 10.19
C VAL A 296 26.48 14.89 11.14
N LEU A 297 25.45 14.05 11.12
CA LEU A 297 25.40 12.83 11.95
C LEU A 297 26.39 11.76 11.49
N PHE A 298 26.68 11.67 10.19
CA PHE A 298 27.70 10.77 9.63
C PHE A 298 29.12 11.22 10.00
N VAL A 299 29.40 12.53 9.99
CA VAL A 299 30.68 13.09 10.46
C VAL A 299 30.86 12.88 11.97
N LEU A 300 29.81 13.04 12.77
CA LEU A 300 29.83 12.75 14.21
C LEU A 300 30.03 11.25 14.51
N TRP A 301 29.43 10.37 13.69
CA TRP A 301 29.61 8.92 13.81
C TRP A 301 31.02 8.46 13.41
N ILE A 302 31.64 9.07 12.38
CA ILE A 302 33.05 8.85 12.04
C ILE A 302 33.96 9.33 13.17
N PHE A 303 33.66 10.47 13.81
CA PHE A 303 34.44 10.98 14.95
C PHE A 303 34.39 10.04 16.17
N GLU A 304 33.27 9.36 16.41
CA GLU A 304 33.15 8.32 17.43
C GLU A 304 33.91 7.03 17.08
N LEU A 305 33.94 6.65 15.79
CA LEU A 305 34.73 5.51 15.30
C LEU A 305 36.25 5.67 15.51
N PHE A 306 36.76 6.91 15.47
CA PHE A 306 38.18 7.18 15.69
C PHE A 306 38.60 7.25 17.17
N LYS A 307 37.66 7.18 18.13
CA LYS A 307 37.95 7.30 19.56
C LYS A 307 38.16 5.99 20.34
N GLY A 308 38.05 4.79 19.75
CA GLY A 308 38.05 3.56 20.57
C GLY A 308 38.60 2.28 19.94
N ASN A 309 39.87 1.97 20.25
CA ASN A 309 40.51 0.64 20.34
C ASN A 309 40.57 -0.29 19.11
N LEU A 310 41.77 -0.35 18.52
CA LEU A 310 42.25 -1.18 17.41
C LEU A 310 42.28 -2.72 17.66
N PHE A 311 41.82 -3.21 18.81
CA PHE A 311 42.03 -4.59 19.24
C PHE A 311 41.18 -5.62 18.46
N TRP A 312 40.01 -5.22 17.98
CA TRP A 312 39.08 -6.12 17.29
C TRP A 312 39.42 -6.40 15.82
N ILE A 313 40.18 -5.52 15.17
CA ILE A 313 40.50 -5.65 13.73
C ILE A 313 41.51 -6.79 13.49
N ARG A 314 42.45 -7.02 14.41
CA ARG A 314 43.43 -8.12 14.28
C ARG A 314 42.81 -9.51 14.48
N ALA A 315 41.77 -9.62 15.30
CA ALA A 315 41.01 -10.87 15.49
C ALA A 315 40.15 -11.21 14.25
N TRP A 316 39.68 -10.19 13.53
CA TRP A 316 38.82 -10.36 12.36
C TRP A 316 39.60 -10.80 11.10
N VAL A 317 40.82 -10.29 10.89
CA VAL A 317 41.66 -10.65 9.73
C VAL A 317 42.15 -12.11 9.77
N ALA A 318 42.17 -12.74 10.94
CA ALA A 318 42.59 -14.14 11.09
C ALA A 318 41.49 -15.18 10.76
N GLN A 319 40.23 -14.76 10.55
CA GLN A 319 39.08 -15.68 10.44
C GLN A 319 38.45 -15.81 9.05
N THR A 320 39.01 -15.19 8.01
CA THR A 320 38.40 -15.20 6.68
C THR A 320 39.04 -16.22 5.73
N LYS A 321 38.75 -17.50 5.93
CA LYS A 321 38.74 -18.50 4.84
C LYS A 321 37.50 -19.39 4.95
N THR A 322 36.63 -19.28 3.92
CA THR A 322 35.53 -20.16 3.48
C THR A 322 34.08 -19.95 3.98
N THR A 323 33.20 -19.70 3.00
CA THR A 323 31.71 -19.71 2.96
C THR A 323 30.89 -18.60 3.66
N PRO A 324 29.76 -18.13 3.06
CA PRO A 324 29.06 -16.93 3.50
C PRO A 324 28.23 -17.20 4.77
N ILE A 325 28.70 -16.59 5.86
CA ILE A 325 28.15 -16.64 7.22
C ILE A 325 26.69 -16.16 7.29
N PHE A 326 26.22 -15.33 6.36
CA PHE A 326 24.89 -14.73 6.45
C PHE A 326 23.75 -15.76 6.40
N VAL A 327 23.88 -16.81 5.59
CA VAL A 327 22.87 -17.88 5.50
C VAL A 327 22.92 -18.79 6.74
N ARG A 328 24.12 -19.08 7.27
CA ARG A 328 24.26 -19.90 8.48
C ARG A 328 23.86 -19.15 9.75
N ALA A 329 24.16 -17.85 9.87
CA ALA A 329 23.73 -17.02 10.98
C ALA A 329 22.21 -16.83 10.98
N TRP A 330 21.60 -16.67 9.80
CA TRP A 330 20.15 -16.56 9.67
C TRP A 330 19.44 -17.90 9.96
N VAL A 331 19.96 -19.03 9.47
CA VAL A 331 19.42 -20.38 9.77
C VAL A 331 19.68 -20.77 11.24
N ALA A 332 20.80 -20.35 11.84
CA ALA A 332 21.07 -20.58 13.26
C ALA A 332 20.19 -19.70 14.16
N GLN A 333 19.97 -18.43 13.80
CA GLN A 333 19.12 -17.53 14.58
C GLN A 333 17.65 -17.95 14.54
N THR A 334 17.14 -18.40 13.39
CA THR A 334 15.78 -18.94 13.25
C THR A 334 15.59 -20.26 13.99
N LYS A 335 16.56 -21.19 13.92
CA LYS A 335 16.55 -22.44 14.72
C LYS A 335 16.65 -22.18 16.23
N THR A 336 17.37 -21.15 16.66
CA THR A 336 17.49 -20.83 18.10
C THR A 336 16.22 -20.18 18.63
N THR A 337 15.56 -19.32 17.84
CA THR A 337 14.26 -18.73 18.21
C THR A 337 13.12 -19.75 18.22
N SER A 338 13.12 -20.75 17.32
CA SER A 338 12.08 -21.80 17.35
C SER A 338 12.27 -22.77 18.52
N LYS A 339 13.52 -23.08 18.90
CA LYS A 339 13.82 -23.91 20.08
C LYS A 339 13.57 -23.18 21.41
N MET A 340 13.72 -21.85 21.46
CA MET A 340 13.31 -21.04 22.63
C MET A 340 11.78 -20.93 22.77
N MET A 341 11.01 -20.93 21.67
CA MET A 341 9.55 -20.87 21.72
C MET A 341 8.88 -22.14 22.27
N TRP A 342 9.53 -23.30 22.19
CA TRP A 342 8.96 -24.59 22.62
C TRP A 342 9.47 -25.09 23.97
N ASN A 343 10.46 -24.42 24.55
CA ASN A 343 11.09 -24.82 25.82
C ASN A 343 10.94 -23.75 26.91
N GLU A 344 9.87 -22.94 26.85
CA GLU A 344 9.44 -22.16 27.99
C GLU A 344 8.91 -23.13 29.07
N LYS A 345 9.85 -23.61 29.89
CA LYS A 345 9.57 -23.92 31.29
C LYS A 345 8.68 -22.77 31.78
N LYS A 346 7.43 -23.07 32.19
CA LYS A 346 6.55 -22.10 32.86
C LYS A 346 7.39 -21.46 33.95
N ILE A 347 7.90 -20.26 33.69
CA ILE A 347 8.48 -19.43 34.73
C ILE A 347 7.25 -19.08 35.56
N GLY A 348 7.15 -19.68 36.75
CA GLY A 348 6.10 -19.40 37.70
C GLY A 348 6.02 -17.89 37.89
N PHE A 349 4.81 -17.36 37.86
CA PHE A 349 4.58 -15.93 38.03
C PHE A 349 5.05 -15.46 39.42
N ASP A 350 5.16 -16.41 40.35
CA ASP A 350 5.48 -16.28 41.77
C ASP A 350 6.90 -15.77 42.05
N ASP A 351 7.84 -15.84 41.08
CA ASP A 351 9.19 -15.27 41.23
C ASP A 351 9.24 -13.74 40.95
N PHE A 352 8.11 -13.12 40.63
CA PHE A 352 8.03 -11.66 40.43
C PHE A 352 7.68 -10.92 41.73
N ILE A 353 8.69 -10.78 42.61
CA ILE A 353 8.97 -9.59 43.43
C ILE A 353 7.76 -9.00 44.18
N GLU A 354 7.71 -9.20 45.51
CA GLU A 354 6.98 -8.30 46.43
C GLU A 354 7.37 -6.84 46.14
N LEU A 355 6.45 -6.12 45.49
CA LEU A 355 6.58 -4.72 45.14
C LEU A 355 5.63 -3.94 46.03
N GLU A 356 6.17 -2.92 46.68
CA GLU A 356 5.46 -1.99 47.55
C GLU A 356 4.19 -1.44 46.85
N GLU A 357 3.05 -1.61 47.51
CA GLU A 357 1.69 -1.44 46.96
C GLU A 357 1.45 -0.07 46.32
N SER A 358 2.15 0.98 46.77
CA SER A 358 2.04 2.35 46.24
C SER A 358 2.69 2.54 44.86
N ASP A 359 3.70 1.75 44.53
CA ASP A 359 4.46 1.82 43.26
C ASP A 359 3.71 1.10 42.12
N SER A 360 2.71 0.27 42.47
CA SER A 360 1.86 -0.49 41.54
C SER A 360 0.90 0.42 40.75
N LYS A 361 0.25 1.39 41.41
CA LYS A 361 -0.70 2.32 40.79
C LYS A 361 -0.04 3.23 39.76
N LEU A 362 1.16 3.74 40.06
CA LEU A 362 1.91 4.58 39.12
C LEU A 362 2.35 3.79 37.89
N ARG A 363 2.90 2.58 38.09
CA ARG A 363 3.32 1.70 36.98
C ARG A 363 2.13 1.27 36.12
N TYR A 364 0.99 0.99 36.75
CA TYR A 364 -0.25 0.71 36.05
C TYR A 364 -0.70 1.89 35.19
N ASN A 365 -0.77 3.10 35.76
CA ASN A 365 -1.19 4.29 35.01
C ASN A 365 -0.23 4.61 33.86
N ILE A 366 1.08 4.41 34.05
CA ILE A 366 2.08 4.53 32.98
C ILE A 366 1.85 3.48 31.89
N ALA A 367 1.66 2.20 32.25
CA ALA A 367 1.41 1.13 31.28
C ALA A 367 0.13 1.38 30.47
N LYS A 368 -0.94 1.85 31.13
CA LYS A 368 -2.19 2.26 30.49
C LYS A 368 -1.97 3.42 29.53
N GLY A 369 -1.26 4.46 29.96
CA GLY A 369 -0.89 5.60 29.12
C GLY A 369 -0.09 5.18 27.89
N CYS A 370 0.90 4.31 28.06
CA CYS A 370 1.70 3.74 26.96
C CYS A 370 0.86 2.92 25.98
N ALA A 371 -0.06 2.09 26.49
CA ALA A 371 -0.94 1.29 25.64
C ALA A 371 -1.87 2.19 24.82
N ILE A 372 -2.53 3.17 25.44
CA ILE A 372 -3.41 4.14 24.74
C ILE A 372 -2.60 4.92 23.70
N ALA A 373 -1.43 5.45 24.07
CA ALA A 373 -0.57 6.18 23.15
C ALA A 373 -0.15 5.33 21.94
N TRP A 374 0.16 4.05 22.16
CA TRP A 374 0.46 3.11 21.08
C TRP A 374 -0.73 2.91 20.15
N TYR A 375 -1.94 2.66 20.69
CA TYR A 375 -3.14 2.49 19.87
C TYR A 375 -3.49 3.75 19.08
N LEU A 376 -3.41 4.92 19.69
CA LEU A 376 -3.63 6.20 19.01
C LEU A 376 -2.60 6.43 17.91
N THR A 377 -1.32 6.13 18.17
CA THR A 377 -0.25 6.25 17.16
C THR A 377 -0.45 5.27 16.02
N ALA A 378 -0.84 4.03 16.31
CA ALA A 378 -1.13 3.02 15.29
C ALA A 378 -2.33 3.47 14.42
N TYR A 379 -3.43 3.90 15.04
CA TYR A 379 -4.59 4.40 14.32
C TYR A 379 -4.26 5.63 13.46
N ALA A 380 -3.58 6.62 14.04
CA ALA A 380 -3.11 7.79 13.31
C ALA A 380 -2.20 7.41 12.14
N SER A 381 -1.33 6.40 12.30
CA SER A 381 -0.48 5.91 11.22
C SER A 381 -1.26 5.22 10.09
N TYR A 382 -2.36 4.51 10.40
CA TYR A 382 -3.23 3.93 9.38
C TYR A 382 -3.99 5.01 8.58
N VAL A 383 -4.54 6.01 9.27
CA VAL A 383 -5.22 7.15 8.64
C VAL A 383 -4.23 7.96 7.79
N ALA A 384 -3.04 8.24 8.32
CA ALA A 384 -1.99 8.93 7.59
C ALA A 384 -1.53 8.14 6.36
N LEU A 385 -1.35 6.81 6.49
CA LEU A 385 -1.00 5.94 5.36
C LEU A 385 -2.05 6.00 4.26
N PHE A 386 -3.33 5.91 4.62
CA PHE A 386 -4.43 6.02 3.66
C PHE A 386 -4.45 7.39 2.98
N GLY A 387 -4.31 8.48 3.74
CA GLY A 387 -4.24 9.84 3.18
C GLY A 387 -3.04 10.04 2.24
N VAL A 388 -1.88 9.49 2.59
CA VAL A 388 -0.66 9.52 1.76
C VAL A 388 -0.87 8.76 0.45
N VAL A 389 -1.48 7.56 0.51
CA VAL A 389 -1.83 6.79 -0.69
C VAL A 389 -2.77 7.59 -1.59
N LEU A 390 -3.87 8.13 -1.06
CA LEU A 390 -4.80 8.94 -1.84
C LEU A 390 -4.14 10.18 -2.45
N PHE A 391 -3.26 10.85 -1.70
CA PHE A 391 -2.52 12.00 -2.21
C PHE A 391 -1.62 11.61 -3.40
N PHE A 392 -0.90 10.49 -3.30
CA PHE A 392 -0.05 10.02 -4.38
C PHE A 392 -0.85 9.66 -5.63
N GLU A 393 -2.04 9.08 -5.46
CA GLU A 393 -2.89 8.71 -6.57
C GLU A 393 -3.59 9.91 -7.21
N ALA A 394 -4.01 10.89 -6.42
CA ALA A 394 -4.48 12.15 -6.96
C ALA A 394 -3.36 12.83 -7.77
N LYS A 395 -2.12 12.82 -7.28
CA LYS A 395 -0.99 13.39 -7.99
C LYS A 395 -0.59 12.60 -9.24
N SER A 396 -0.68 11.28 -9.22
CA SER A 396 -0.41 10.43 -10.39
C SER A 396 -1.44 10.72 -11.49
N GLU A 397 -2.72 10.80 -11.16
CA GLU A 397 -3.80 11.18 -12.09
C GLU A 397 -3.63 12.60 -12.65
N MET A 398 -3.31 13.58 -11.79
CA MET A 398 -3.03 14.95 -12.24
C MET A 398 -1.82 15.04 -13.18
N SER A 399 -0.86 14.12 -13.07
CA SER A 399 0.30 14.10 -13.97
C SER A 399 -0.06 13.60 -15.36
N ILE A 400 -0.94 12.59 -15.46
CA ILE A 400 -1.30 11.96 -16.74
C ILE A 400 -2.55 12.56 -17.40
N GLN A 401 -3.31 13.42 -16.72
CA GLN A 401 -4.55 14.01 -17.27
C GLN A 401 -4.35 14.81 -18.57
N TRP A 402 -3.13 15.23 -18.85
CA TRP A 402 -2.79 15.99 -20.05
C TRP A 402 -2.53 15.08 -21.24
N ILE A 403 -2.24 13.80 -21.03
CA ILE A 403 -1.98 12.87 -22.12
C ILE A 403 -3.28 12.65 -22.92
N PRO A 404 -3.24 12.69 -24.26
CA PRO A 404 -4.45 12.55 -25.06
C PRO A 404 -5.05 11.15 -24.89
N GLU A 405 -6.37 11.07 -24.88
CA GLU A 405 -7.13 9.81 -24.77
C GLU A 405 -7.78 9.50 -26.13
N ALA A 406 -7.77 8.22 -26.52
CA ALA A 406 -8.30 7.76 -27.81
C ALA A 406 -9.84 7.87 -27.88
N GLU A 407 -10.50 7.78 -26.73
CA GLU A 407 -11.96 7.83 -26.63
C GLU A 407 -12.40 8.94 -25.69
N ALA A 408 -13.39 9.72 -26.13
CA ALA A 408 -14.02 10.74 -25.28
C ALA A 408 -14.85 10.09 -24.17
N LYS A 409 -15.00 10.79 -23.03
CA LYS A 409 -15.74 10.31 -21.85
C LYS A 409 -17.21 9.97 -22.12
N ASN A 410 -17.80 10.56 -23.16
CA ASN A 410 -19.18 10.31 -23.61
C ASN A 410 -19.30 9.17 -24.64
N ALA A 411 -18.20 8.53 -25.04
CA ALA A 411 -18.26 7.38 -25.95
C ALA A 411 -18.94 6.19 -25.26
N ILE A 412 -19.84 5.50 -25.96
CA ILE A 412 -20.64 4.39 -25.39
C ILE A 412 -19.74 3.25 -24.88
N GLY A 413 -18.62 2.98 -25.56
CA GLY A 413 -17.63 1.97 -25.15
C GLY A 413 -17.08 2.20 -23.74
N GLN A 414 -16.95 3.47 -23.33
CA GLN A 414 -16.49 3.86 -22.00
C GLN A 414 -17.48 3.50 -20.89
N TRP A 415 -18.78 3.37 -21.20
CA TRP A 415 -19.79 3.06 -20.19
C TRP A 415 -20.00 1.56 -19.97
N ALA A 416 -19.52 0.72 -20.89
CA ALA A 416 -19.72 -0.73 -20.80
C ALA A 416 -19.16 -1.33 -19.49
N PRO A 417 -17.94 -1.00 -19.01
CA PRO A 417 -17.42 -1.53 -17.74
C PRO A 417 -18.22 -1.05 -16.52
N TRP A 418 -18.72 0.19 -16.53
CA TRP A 418 -19.56 0.73 -15.47
C TRP A 418 -20.89 -0.01 -15.36
N VAL A 419 -21.56 -0.22 -16.50
CA VAL A 419 -22.82 -0.96 -16.57
C VAL A 419 -22.60 -2.42 -16.16
N ALA A 420 -21.52 -3.05 -16.63
CA ALA A 420 -21.18 -4.43 -16.26
C ALA A 420 -20.95 -4.57 -14.74
N LEU A 421 -20.24 -3.62 -14.12
CA LEU A 421 -20.06 -3.60 -12.67
C LEU A 421 -21.39 -3.48 -11.93
N LEU A 422 -22.25 -2.53 -12.34
CA LEU A 422 -23.55 -2.31 -11.74
C LEU A 422 -24.45 -3.56 -11.85
N LEU A 423 -24.52 -4.17 -13.03
CA LEU A 423 -25.27 -5.40 -13.26
C LEU A 423 -24.72 -6.56 -12.43
N GLY A 424 -23.40 -6.68 -12.31
CA GLY A 424 -22.75 -7.67 -11.44
C GLY A 424 -23.13 -7.47 -9.96
N MET A 425 -23.19 -6.23 -9.49
CA MET A 425 -23.65 -5.91 -8.13
C MET A 425 -25.12 -6.28 -7.92
N VAL A 426 -26.00 -5.97 -8.88
CA VAL A 426 -27.43 -6.34 -8.83
C VAL A 426 -27.60 -7.87 -8.83
N ALA A 427 -26.87 -8.58 -9.70
CA ALA A 427 -26.90 -10.03 -9.75
C ALA A 427 -26.44 -10.66 -8.42
N SER A 428 -25.38 -10.13 -7.81
CA SER A 428 -24.90 -10.58 -6.50
C SER A 428 -25.94 -10.34 -5.39
N LEU A 429 -26.66 -9.21 -5.42
CA LEU A 429 -27.75 -8.92 -4.50
C LEU A 429 -28.92 -9.91 -4.67
N ILE A 430 -29.33 -10.20 -5.90
CA ILE A 430 -30.39 -11.17 -6.20
C ILE A 430 -29.99 -12.56 -5.70
N SER A 431 -28.76 -12.98 -5.98
CA SER A 431 -28.22 -14.26 -5.52
C SER A 431 -28.24 -14.37 -4.00
N LYS A 432 -27.79 -13.33 -3.30
CA LYS A 432 -27.82 -13.28 -1.83
C LYS A 432 -29.24 -13.34 -1.28
N THR A 433 -30.17 -12.64 -1.91
CA THR A 433 -31.59 -12.64 -1.51
C THR A 433 -32.20 -14.02 -1.67
N LYS A 434 -31.94 -14.68 -2.81
CA LYS A 434 -32.38 -16.06 -3.07
C LYS A 434 -31.81 -17.04 -2.05
N GLN A 435 -30.53 -16.92 -1.72
CA GLN A 435 -29.90 -17.77 -0.70
C GLN A 435 -30.57 -17.59 0.67
N ASN A 436 -30.82 -16.35 1.08
CA ASN A 436 -31.47 -16.07 2.35
C ASN A 436 -32.91 -16.63 2.42
N ILE A 437 -33.64 -16.65 1.29
CA ILE A 437 -34.97 -17.27 1.21
C ILE A 437 -34.86 -18.79 1.38
N LEU A 438 -33.95 -19.43 0.64
CA LEU A 438 -33.73 -20.88 0.75
C LEU A 438 -33.30 -21.31 2.16
N ASP A 439 -32.40 -20.53 2.78
CA ASP A 439 -31.96 -20.80 4.15
C ASP A 439 -33.12 -20.67 5.15
N ARG A 440 -34.03 -19.69 4.93
CA ARG A 440 -35.22 -19.51 5.76
C ARG A 440 -36.20 -20.68 5.61
N ASP A 441 -36.48 -21.12 4.38
CA ASP A 441 -37.40 -22.23 4.14
C ASP A 441 -36.87 -23.53 4.77
N ASN A 442 -35.56 -23.81 4.62
CA ASN A 442 -34.90 -24.95 5.27
C ASN A 442 -34.99 -24.90 6.81
N THR A 443 -34.88 -23.70 7.41
CA THR A 443 -35.04 -23.57 8.88
C THR A 443 -36.48 -23.78 9.34
N ILE A 444 -37.48 -23.38 8.54
CA ILE A 444 -38.90 -23.61 8.85
C ILE A 444 -39.19 -25.10 8.82
N ASP A 445 -38.75 -25.82 7.77
CA ASP A 445 -38.96 -27.26 7.64
C ASP A 445 -38.29 -28.05 8.78
N GLN A 446 -37.06 -27.69 9.16
CA GLN A 446 -36.39 -28.28 10.31
C GLN A 446 -37.10 -27.98 11.63
N SER A 447 -37.61 -26.77 11.82
CA SER A 447 -38.36 -26.42 13.03
C SER A 447 -39.68 -27.18 13.14
N ALA A 448 -40.39 -27.38 12.01
CA ALA A 448 -41.63 -28.14 11.95
C ALA A 448 -41.40 -29.63 12.28
N LEU A 449 -40.34 -30.24 11.72
CA LEU A 449 -39.96 -31.63 12.03
C LEU A 449 -39.57 -31.82 13.50
N ASN A 450 -38.89 -30.85 14.11
CA ASN A 450 -38.49 -30.94 15.52
C ASN A 450 -39.68 -30.72 16.49
N LEU A 451 -40.76 -30.07 16.06
CA LEU A 451 -41.95 -29.82 16.87
C LEU A 451 -42.84 -31.06 17.03
N GLU A 452 -42.76 -32.04 16.14
CA GLU A 452 -43.57 -33.27 16.20
C GLU A 452 -43.13 -34.28 17.29
N GLY A 453 -42.11 -33.95 18.09
CA GLY A 453 -41.64 -34.84 19.18
C GLY A 453 -40.92 -34.18 20.36
N ALA A 454 -40.89 -32.86 20.47
CA ALA A 454 -40.11 -32.16 21.50
C ALA A 454 -40.95 -31.69 22.71
N ASP A 455 -40.41 -31.91 23.91
CA ASP A 455 -40.95 -31.42 25.18
C ASP A 455 -41.03 -29.86 25.20
N PRO A 456 -42.19 -29.25 25.51
CA PRO A 456 -42.41 -27.81 25.52
C PRO A 456 -41.36 -26.98 26.27
N GLN A 457 -40.73 -27.54 27.31
CA GLN A 457 -39.70 -26.81 28.09
C GLN A 457 -38.38 -26.60 27.33
N ILE A 458 -38.03 -27.48 26.37
CA ILE A 458 -36.79 -27.38 25.58
C ILE A 458 -36.92 -26.33 24.46
N ILE A 459 -38.15 -26.10 23.98
CA ILE A 459 -38.44 -25.14 22.90
C ILE A 459 -38.24 -23.69 23.38
N ALA A 460 -38.60 -23.41 24.65
CA ALA A 460 -38.48 -22.07 25.24
C ALA A 460 -37.01 -21.62 25.43
N SER A 461 -36.09 -22.55 25.75
CA SER A 461 -34.67 -22.22 25.94
C SER A 461 -33.94 -21.98 24.61
N ASN A 462 -34.30 -22.72 23.56
CA ASN A 462 -33.67 -22.61 22.24
C ASN A 462 -34.12 -21.37 21.45
N ALA A 463 -35.37 -20.92 21.63
CA ALA A 463 -35.87 -19.69 21.00
C ALA A 463 -35.13 -18.43 21.47
N MET A 464 -34.65 -18.41 22.72
CA MET A 464 -33.87 -17.29 23.28
C MET A 464 -32.45 -17.22 22.69
N GLY A 465 -31.85 -18.35 22.30
CA GLY A 465 -30.51 -18.39 21.72
C GLY A 465 -30.41 -17.93 20.27
N MET A 466 -31.47 -18.09 19.47
CA MET A 466 -31.46 -17.74 18.04
C MET A 466 -31.66 -16.24 17.77
N ALA A 467 -32.28 -15.48 18.70
CA ALA A 467 -32.48 -14.04 18.57
C ALA A 467 -31.16 -13.22 18.58
N VAL A 468 -30.04 -13.81 18.98
CA VAL A 468 -28.73 -13.13 19.12
C VAL A 468 -27.94 -13.09 17.81
N LYS A 469 -28.34 -13.83 16.75
CA LYS A 469 -27.48 -14.04 15.57
C LYS A 469 -27.60 -13.01 14.44
N GLN A 470 -28.43 -11.98 14.59
CA GLN A 470 -28.69 -10.97 13.56
C GLN A 470 -28.24 -9.57 14.02
N GLU A 471 -26.94 -9.41 14.29
CA GLU A 471 -26.35 -8.09 14.59
C GLU A 471 -26.15 -7.27 13.31
N ASN A 472 -26.60 -6.02 13.35
CA ASN A 472 -26.41 -5.03 12.29
C ASN A 472 -24.92 -4.63 12.15
N SER A 473 -24.50 -4.17 10.97
CA SER A 473 -23.10 -3.84 10.63
C SER A 473 -22.40 -2.84 11.57
N TRP A 474 -23.14 -1.84 12.07
CA TRP A 474 -22.66 -0.92 13.11
C TRP A 474 -22.48 -1.61 14.46
N GLN A 475 -23.38 -2.54 14.78
CA GLN A 475 -23.26 -3.36 15.98
C GLN A 475 -22.05 -4.28 15.87
N PHE A 476 -21.58 -4.73 14.70
CA PHE A 476 -20.33 -5.50 14.61
C PHE A 476 -19.07 -4.66 14.89
N ILE A 477 -18.97 -3.42 14.38
CA ILE A 477 -17.81 -2.56 14.66
C ILE A 477 -17.82 -2.16 16.14
N VAL A 478 -18.98 -1.77 16.66
CA VAL A 478 -19.16 -1.44 18.07
C VAL A 478 -18.97 -2.68 18.93
N SER A 479 -19.56 -3.82 18.60
CA SER A 479 -19.41 -5.08 19.33
C SER A 479 -18.00 -5.61 19.26
N ARG A 480 -17.25 -5.39 18.17
CA ARG A 480 -15.83 -5.73 18.11
C ARG A 480 -14.96 -4.78 18.92
N THR A 481 -15.25 -3.49 18.90
CA THR A 481 -14.54 -2.50 19.73
C THR A 481 -14.86 -2.73 21.20
N VAL A 482 -16.12 -3.02 21.51
CA VAL A 482 -16.61 -3.41 22.83
C VAL A 482 -16.03 -4.77 23.22
N TYR A 483 -15.94 -5.75 22.33
CA TYR A 483 -15.35 -7.06 22.62
C TYR A 483 -13.85 -6.94 22.86
N GLU A 484 -13.12 -6.19 22.03
CA GLU A 484 -11.70 -5.92 22.26
C GLU A 484 -11.48 -5.10 23.54
N TRP A 485 -12.41 -4.21 23.89
CA TRP A 485 -12.43 -3.48 25.16
C TRP A 485 -12.81 -4.38 26.35
N GLN A 486 -13.77 -5.29 26.20
CA GLN A 486 -14.23 -6.22 27.22
C GLN A 486 -13.18 -7.29 27.48
N ASP A 487 -12.52 -7.76 26.43
CA ASP A 487 -11.41 -8.71 26.47
C ASP A 487 -10.14 -8.04 27.04
N PHE A 488 -9.96 -6.73 26.82
CA PHE A 488 -9.01 -5.91 27.57
C PHE A 488 -9.42 -5.78 29.05
N LYS A 489 -10.70 -5.52 29.34
CA LYS A 489 -11.26 -5.41 30.70
C LYS A 489 -11.21 -6.72 31.48
N ASN A 490 -11.43 -7.86 30.85
CA ASN A 490 -11.36 -9.19 31.47
C ASN A 490 -9.91 -9.60 31.71
N TRP A 491 -9.03 -9.35 30.75
CA TRP A 491 -7.58 -9.48 30.97
C TRP A 491 -7.11 -8.60 32.15
N TRP A 492 -7.67 -7.38 32.25
CA TRP A 492 -7.44 -6.42 33.31
C TRP A 492 -7.96 -6.87 34.68
N GLN A 493 -9.20 -7.38 34.77
CA GLN A 493 -9.78 -7.87 36.02
C GLN A 493 -9.08 -9.14 36.52
N ASN A 494 -8.77 -10.08 35.63
CA ASN A 494 -8.06 -11.30 36.00
C ASN A 494 -6.62 -11.05 36.45
N THR A 495 -5.98 -9.96 35.99
CA THR A 495 -4.65 -9.57 36.49
C THR A 495 -4.71 -8.85 37.85
N SER A 496 -5.82 -8.17 38.17
CA SER A 496 -6.04 -7.59 39.50
C SER A 496 -6.55 -8.60 40.54
N GLU A 497 -7.31 -9.62 40.12
CA GLU A 497 -7.80 -10.68 41.01
C GLU A 497 -6.69 -11.65 41.36
N ALA A 498 -5.82 -12.02 40.41
CA ALA A 498 -4.62 -12.80 40.70
C ALA A 498 -3.70 -12.12 41.73
N SER A 499 -3.62 -10.79 41.74
CA SER A 499 -2.86 -10.06 42.77
C SER A 499 -3.57 -9.97 44.14
N HIS A 500 -4.86 -10.32 44.23
CA HIS A 500 -5.65 -10.26 45.47
C HIS A 500 -5.81 -11.63 46.13
N THR A 501 -5.97 -12.71 45.37
CA THR A 501 -6.09 -14.08 45.92
C THR A 501 -4.84 -14.58 46.62
N ASP A 502 -3.66 -14.06 46.25
CA ASP A 502 -2.40 -14.43 46.90
C ASP A 502 -2.19 -13.70 48.25
N MET A 503 -3.02 -12.70 48.60
CA MET A 503 -2.99 -12.00 49.89
C MET A 503 -3.90 -12.60 50.98
N GLU A 504 -4.82 -13.51 50.64
CA GLU A 504 -5.72 -14.16 51.63
C GLU A 504 -5.25 -15.57 52.04
N SER A 505 -4.16 -16.08 51.43
CA SER A 505 -3.59 -17.41 51.72
C SER A 505 -2.24 -17.41 52.46
N GLU A 506 -1.75 -16.25 52.89
CA GLU A 506 -0.70 -16.08 53.91
C GLU A 506 -1.29 -15.40 55.15
#